data_AF-A0A183DMU1-F1
#
_entry.id   AF-A0A183DMU1-F1
#
_cell.length_a   1.000
_cell.length_b   1.000
_cell.length_c   1.000
_cell.angle_alpha   90.00
_cell.angle_beta   90.00
_cell.angle_gamma   90.00
#
_symmetry.space_group_name_H-M   'P 1'
#
loop_
_entity.id
_entity.type
_entity.pdbx_description
1 polymer ?
#
loop_
_entity_poly.entity_id
_entity_poly.type
_entity_poly.pdbx_seq_one_letter_code
_entity_poly.pdbx_strand_id
1 'polypeptide(L)'
;MMFCEFFIEKAPNLRKIRLRTRYNSEAEEHLKQLQLSMEKFGVELVVQFDDDLHDREFRHMFIFRFDNGWLVKIGRGLSYFQKTESFSIGKFNTNLRKCLETSVDIFRMELQR
;
A
#
# COMPACT_ATOMS: atom_id res chain seq x y z
N MET A 1 6.51 3.22 -2.26
CA MET A 1 7.86 2.68 -2.53
C MET A 1 8.17 1.47 -1.66
N MET A 2 8.47 1.60 -0.35
CA MET A 2 8.81 0.45 0.52
C MET A 2 7.82 -0.71 0.47
N PHE A 3 6.53 -0.40 0.39
CA PHE A 3 5.48 -1.40 0.26
C PHE A 3 5.66 -2.25 -1.02
N CYS A 4 5.88 -1.61 -2.16
CA CYS A 4 6.12 -2.27 -3.44
C CYS A 4 7.42 -3.08 -3.42
N GLU A 5 8.48 -2.55 -2.82
CA GLU A 5 9.77 -3.26 -2.67
C GLU A 5 9.63 -4.55 -1.86
N PHE A 6 8.91 -4.48 -0.74
CA PHE A 6 8.62 -5.66 0.07
C PHE A 6 7.92 -6.75 -0.74
N PHE A 7 6.96 -6.38 -1.59
CA PHE A 7 6.28 -7.34 -2.46
C PHE A 7 7.17 -7.91 -3.55
N ILE A 8 8.02 -7.09 -4.17
CA ILE A 8 9.00 -7.58 -5.15
C ILE A 8 9.96 -8.59 -4.49
N GLU A 9 10.38 -8.33 -3.26
CA GLU A 9 11.31 -9.22 -2.53
C GLU A 9 10.64 -10.50 -2.02
N LYS A 10 9.42 -10.41 -1.49
CA LYS A 10 8.78 -11.52 -0.76
C LYS A 10 7.72 -12.27 -1.55
N ALA A 11 7.22 -11.72 -2.65
CA ALA A 11 6.18 -12.34 -3.47
C ALA A 11 6.71 -12.65 -4.89
N PRO A 12 7.43 -13.78 -5.08
CA PRO A 12 8.04 -14.12 -6.38
C PRO A 12 7.03 -14.35 -7.51
N ASN A 13 5.78 -14.66 -7.15
CA ASN A 13 4.69 -14.89 -8.10
C ASN A 13 3.87 -13.63 -8.40
N LEU A 14 4.20 -12.48 -7.77
CA LEU A 14 3.47 -11.25 -8.00
C LEU A 14 3.73 -10.73 -9.41
N ARG A 15 2.65 -10.54 -10.18
CA ARG A 15 2.73 -10.01 -11.56
C ARG A 15 2.04 -8.67 -11.72
N LYS A 16 1.07 -8.36 -10.85
CA LYS A 16 0.22 -7.18 -11.01
C LYS A 16 -0.19 -6.62 -9.66
N ILE A 17 -0.05 -5.32 -9.48
CA ILE A 17 -0.64 -4.55 -8.37
C ILE A 17 -1.68 -3.59 -8.95
N ARG A 18 -2.88 -3.56 -8.39
CA ARG A 18 -3.91 -2.56 -8.71
C ARG A 18 -4.06 -1.61 -7.53
N LEU A 19 -3.70 -0.35 -7.74
CA LEU A 19 -3.86 0.72 -6.76
C LEU A 19 -5.08 1.57 -7.15
N ARG A 20 -6.11 1.57 -6.32
CA ARG A 20 -7.21 2.54 -6.40
C ARG A 20 -6.94 3.64 -5.38
N THR A 21 -6.82 4.88 -5.85
CA THR A 21 -6.51 6.04 -5.02
C THR A 21 -7.25 7.27 -5.52
N ARG A 22 -7.38 8.30 -4.68
CA ARG A 22 -7.90 9.60 -5.11
C ARG A 22 -6.89 10.28 -6.04
N TYR A 23 -7.40 11.05 -6.99
CA TYR A 23 -6.55 11.89 -7.82
C TYR A 23 -5.77 12.91 -6.97
N ASN A 24 -4.46 12.99 -7.23
CA ASN A 24 -3.55 13.98 -6.66
C ASN A 24 -2.46 14.26 -7.69
N SER A 25 -2.42 15.50 -8.18
CA SER A 25 -1.49 15.94 -9.23
C SER A 25 -0.02 15.78 -8.84
N GLU A 26 0.34 16.02 -7.58
CA GLU A 26 1.72 15.84 -7.09
C GLU A 26 2.11 14.36 -6.98
N ALA A 27 1.14 13.49 -6.73
CA ALA A 27 1.38 12.05 -6.63
C ALA A 27 1.42 11.39 -8.02
N GLU A 28 0.76 11.96 -9.02
CA GLU A 28 0.63 11.36 -10.35
C GLU A 28 1.99 11.11 -11.02
N GLU A 29 2.89 12.09 -10.99
CA GLU A 29 4.22 11.96 -11.59
C GLU A 29 5.05 10.90 -10.86
N HIS A 30 5.04 10.91 -9.53
CA HIS A 30 5.74 9.90 -8.72
C HIS A 30 5.18 8.49 -8.94
N LEU A 31 3.86 8.35 -9.13
CA LEU A 31 3.22 7.08 -9.42
C LEU A 31 3.62 6.57 -10.81
N LYS A 32 3.70 7.44 -11.82
CA LYS A 32 4.21 7.07 -13.16
C LYS A 32 5.66 6.59 -13.10
N GLN A 33 6.52 7.28 -12.36
CA GLN A 33 7.90 6.84 -12.15
C GLN A 33 7.97 5.47 -11.45
N LEU A 34 7.10 5.25 -10.46
CA LEU A 34 6.99 3.98 -9.77
C LEU A 34 6.53 2.85 -10.71
N GLN A 35 5.54 3.11 -11.58
CA GLN A 35 5.11 2.15 -12.60
C GLN A 35 6.28 1.68 -13.47
N LEU A 36 7.02 2.64 -14.04
CA LEU A 36 8.20 2.34 -14.86
C LEU A 36 9.29 1.59 -14.08
N SER A 37 9.45 1.89 -12.78
CA SER A 37 10.40 1.19 -11.93
C SER A 37 9.98 -0.26 -11.69
N MET A 38 8.69 -0.52 -11.48
CA MET A 38 8.17 -1.86 -11.21
C MET A 38 8.18 -2.75 -12.45
N GLU A 39 7.98 -2.18 -13.65
CA GLU A 39 8.09 -2.91 -14.92
C GLU A 39 9.47 -3.54 -15.11
N LYS A 40 10.54 -2.90 -14.63
CA LYS A 40 11.91 -3.46 -14.66
C LYS A 40 12.05 -4.75 -13.85
N PHE A 41 11.17 -4.97 -12.88
CA PHE A 41 11.10 -6.20 -12.07
C PHE A 41 10.01 -7.16 -12.57
N GLY A 42 9.40 -6.90 -13.72
CA GLY A 42 8.35 -7.75 -14.29
C GLY A 42 7.00 -7.63 -13.58
N VAL A 43 6.77 -6.57 -12.81
CA VAL A 43 5.51 -6.34 -12.09
C VAL A 43 4.78 -5.14 -12.69
N GLU A 44 3.55 -5.36 -13.14
CA GLU A 44 2.67 -4.31 -13.66
C GLU A 44 1.99 -3.57 -12.50
N LEU A 45 2.15 -2.25 -12.41
CA LEU A 45 1.38 -1.40 -11.49
C LEU A 45 0.28 -0.68 -12.28
N VAL A 46 -0.98 -0.96 -11.95
CA VAL A 46 -2.14 -0.28 -12.52
C VAL A 46 -2.70 0.70 -11.50
N VAL A 47 -2.67 1.99 -11.82
CA VAL A 47 -3.25 3.04 -10.98
C VAL A 47 -4.62 3.43 -11.54
N GLN A 48 -5.63 3.40 -10.68
CA GLN A 48 -6.98 3.84 -10.97
C GLN A 48 -7.32 5.01 -10.05
N PHE A 49 -7.61 6.15 -10.65
CA PHE A 49 -8.10 7.30 -9.92
C PHE A 49 -9.61 7.21 -9.75
N ASP A 50 -10.07 7.43 -8.53
CA ASP A 50 -11.48 7.41 -8.19
C ASP A 50 -11.78 8.55 -7.24
N ASP A 51 -12.57 9.50 -7.72
CA ASP A 51 -12.98 10.66 -6.95
C ASP A 51 -14.09 10.31 -5.95
N ASP A 52 -14.87 9.24 -6.18
CA ASP A 52 -15.96 8.81 -5.31
C ASP A 52 -15.49 8.13 -4.01
N LEU A 53 -14.17 8.09 -3.75
CA LEU A 53 -13.59 7.71 -2.44
C LEU A 53 -13.90 8.75 -1.31
N HIS A 54 -14.92 9.60 -1.49
CA HIS A 54 -15.33 10.69 -0.61
C HIS A 54 -16.08 10.25 0.67
N ASP A 55 -16.55 9.00 0.75
CA ASP A 55 -17.37 8.57 1.88
C ASP A 55 -16.58 8.57 3.19
N ARG A 56 -17.01 9.45 4.10
CA ARG A 56 -16.24 9.94 5.25
C ARG A 56 -15.93 8.86 6.30
N GLU A 57 -16.53 7.67 6.19
CA GLU A 57 -16.26 6.52 7.08
C GLU A 57 -15.09 5.63 6.61
N PHE A 58 -14.80 5.56 5.30
CA PHE A 58 -13.71 4.73 4.75
C PHE A 58 -12.38 5.49 4.60
N ARG A 59 -12.35 6.78 4.94
CA ARG A 59 -11.27 7.72 4.57
C ARG A 59 -9.87 7.38 5.08
N HIS A 60 -9.76 6.48 6.06
CA HIS A 60 -8.47 5.99 6.56
C HIS A 60 -8.27 4.48 6.40
N MET A 61 -9.31 3.75 5.96
CA MET A 61 -9.25 2.30 5.86
C MET A 61 -8.68 1.87 4.52
N PHE A 62 -7.43 1.43 4.52
CA PHE A 62 -6.83 0.83 3.34
C PHE A 62 -7.15 -0.66 3.31
N ILE A 63 -7.58 -1.16 2.15
CA ILE A 63 -7.95 -2.55 1.95
C ILE A 63 -7.02 -3.17 0.93
N PHE A 64 -6.30 -4.19 1.37
CA PHE A 64 -5.52 -5.06 0.50
C PHE A 64 -6.32 -6.30 0.17
N ARG A 65 -6.34 -6.65 -1.12
CA ARG A 65 -6.95 -7.88 -1.60
C ARG A 65 -5.88 -8.68 -2.31
N PHE A 66 -5.65 -9.88 -1.83
CA PHE A 66 -4.77 -10.85 -2.43
C PHE A 66 -5.59 -11.82 -3.27
N ASP A 67 -5.01 -12.27 -4.38
CA ASP A 67 -5.62 -13.24 -5.30
C ASP A 67 -5.84 -14.63 -4.67
N ASN A 68 -5.07 -14.95 -3.63
CA ASN A 68 -5.23 -16.15 -2.81
C ASN A 68 -6.39 -16.07 -1.79
N GLY A 69 -7.21 -15.02 -1.86
CA GLY A 69 -8.42 -14.86 -1.03
C GLY A 69 -8.18 -14.12 0.29
N TRP A 70 -6.95 -13.73 0.63
CA TRP A 70 -6.72 -12.91 1.81
C TRP A 70 -7.14 -11.46 1.57
N LEU A 71 -7.76 -10.86 2.58
CA LEU A 71 -8.10 -9.46 2.62
C LEU A 71 -7.58 -8.86 3.92
N VAL A 72 -6.78 -7.81 3.83
CA VAL A 72 -6.21 -7.12 5.01
C VAL A 72 -6.71 -5.69 5.02
N LYS A 73 -7.34 -5.27 6.11
CA LYS A 73 -7.76 -3.89 6.35
C LYS A 73 -6.86 -3.25 7.38
N ILE A 74 -6.41 -2.03 7.13
CA ILE A 74 -5.62 -1.25 8.09
C ILE A 74 -6.33 0.08 8.31
N GLY A 75 -6.70 0.37 9.56
CA GLY A 75 -7.52 1.52 9.93
C GLY A 75 -6.92 2.90 9.60
N ARG A 76 -5.58 3.01 9.48
CA ARG A 76 -4.84 4.21 9.05
C ARG A 76 -4.21 4.11 7.66
N GLY A 77 -4.41 2.98 6.99
CA GLY A 77 -3.67 2.59 5.80
C GLY A 77 -2.18 2.44 6.04
N LEU A 78 -1.36 2.79 5.06
CA LEU A 78 0.10 2.63 5.13
C LEU A 78 0.82 3.72 5.95
N SER A 79 0.09 4.69 6.50
CA SER A 79 0.63 5.84 7.24
C SER A 79 0.40 5.72 8.76
N TYR A 80 0.81 4.58 9.32
CA TYR A 80 0.70 4.30 10.76
C TYR A 80 2.02 4.47 11.53
N PHE A 81 3.10 4.91 10.88
CA PHE A 81 4.36 5.16 11.58
C PHE A 81 4.41 6.55 12.22
N GLN A 82 5.00 6.67 13.41
CA GLN A 82 5.29 7.96 14.03
C GLN A 82 6.41 8.70 13.29
N LYS A 83 6.37 10.03 13.33
CA LYS A 83 7.47 10.85 12.80
C LYS A 83 8.74 10.57 13.60
N THR A 84 9.86 10.44 12.91
CA THR A 84 11.18 10.22 13.51
C THR A 84 11.97 11.53 13.55
N GLU A 85 12.76 11.74 14.60
CA GLU A 85 13.70 12.85 14.69
C GLU A 85 14.83 12.72 13.67
N SER A 86 15.49 13.83 13.36
CA SER A 86 16.69 13.85 12.51
C SER A 86 17.80 13.01 13.15
N PHE A 87 18.36 12.06 12.38
CA PHE A 87 19.44 11.15 12.82
C PHE A 87 19.08 10.19 13.97
N SER A 88 17.84 9.70 14.01
CA SER A 88 17.39 8.69 14.97
C SER A 88 17.33 7.27 14.41
N ILE A 89 17.46 6.28 15.30
CA ILE A 89 17.24 4.86 14.98
C ILE A 89 15.77 4.68 14.56
N GLY A 90 15.54 3.96 13.46
CA GLY A 90 14.21 3.80 12.86
C GLY A 90 13.90 4.77 11.71
N LYS A 91 14.81 5.68 11.35
CA LYS A 91 14.64 6.58 10.19
C LYS A 91 14.67 5.86 8.83
N PHE A 92 15.43 4.77 8.70
CA PHE A 92 15.51 4.00 7.46
C PHE A 92 14.88 2.62 7.58
N ASN A 93 15.05 1.95 8.72
CA ASN A 93 14.42 0.67 9.00
C ASN A 93 13.12 0.87 9.78
N THR A 94 11.97 0.66 9.13
CA THR A 94 10.66 0.83 9.75
C THR A 94 10.33 -0.19 10.84
N ASN A 95 11.03 -1.33 10.90
CA ASN A 95 10.86 -2.30 12.00
C ASN A 95 11.32 -1.74 13.34
N LEU A 96 12.18 -0.70 13.34
CA LEU A 96 12.66 -0.03 14.55
C LEU A 96 11.87 1.26 14.86
N ARG A 97 10.86 1.59 14.04
CA ARG A 97 10.11 2.84 14.15
C ARG A 97 8.86 2.63 15.00
N LYS A 98 8.61 3.56 15.93
CA LYS A 98 7.36 3.59 16.72
C LYS A 98 6.15 3.78 15.79
N CYS A 99 5.05 3.14 16.15
CA CYS A 99 3.80 3.21 15.40
C CYS A 99 2.74 4.05 16.15
N LEU A 100 1.84 4.64 15.39
CA LEU A 100 0.58 5.20 15.87
C LEU A 100 -0.39 4.03 16.09
N GLU A 101 -1.33 4.23 17.00
CA GLU A 101 -2.40 3.28 17.23
C GLU A 101 -3.23 3.07 15.95
N THR A 102 -3.46 1.81 15.56
CA THR A 102 -4.28 1.43 14.42
C THR A 102 -4.84 0.03 14.64
N SER A 103 -6.00 -0.27 14.04
CA SER A 103 -6.47 -1.64 13.88
C SER A 103 -5.88 -2.26 12.60
N VAL A 104 -5.68 -3.57 12.65
CA VAL A 104 -5.37 -4.40 11.48
C VAL A 104 -6.30 -5.61 11.53
N ASP A 105 -7.20 -5.67 10.55
CA ASP A 105 -8.20 -6.73 10.46
C ASP A 105 -7.87 -7.64 9.27
N ILE A 106 -7.76 -8.94 9.52
CA ILE A 106 -7.38 -9.94 8.52
C ILE A 106 -8.56 -10.87 8.29
N PHE A 107 -8.99 -10.95 7.03
CA PHE A 107 -10.11 -11.76 6.58
C PHE A 107 -9.65 -12.72 5.49
N ARG A 108 -10.31 -13.87 5.42
CA ARG A 108 -10.21 -14.78 4.27
C ARG A 108 -11.55 -14.81 3.57
N MET A 109 -11.57 -14.34 2.33
CA MET A 109 -12.75 -14.42 1.49
C MET A 109 -12.76 -15.79 0.82
N GLU A 110 -13.87 -16.49 0.92
CA GLU A 110 -14.14 -17.62 0.04
C GLU A 110 -14.37 -17.05 -1.36
N LEU A 111 -13.42 -17.31 -2.27
CA LEU A 111 -13.62 -17.03 -3.68
C LEU A 111 -14.73 -17.96 -4.16
N GLN A 112 -15.95 -17.45 -4.31
CA GLN A 112 -16.99 -18.14 -5.06
C GLN A 112 -16.43 -18.39 -6.47
N ARG A 113 -16.07 -19.65 -6.73
CA ARG A 113 -15.63 -20.15 -8.03
C ARG A 113 -16.83 -20.40 -8.93
#